data_AF-A0A6J8CA99-F1
#
_entry.id   AF-A0A6J8CA99-F1
#
_cell.length_a   1.000
_cell.length_b   1.000
_cell.length_c   1.000
_cell.angle_alpha   90.00
_cell.angle_beta   90.00
_cell.angle_gamma   90.00
#
_symmetry.space_group_name_H-M   'P 1'
#
loop_
_entity.id
_entity.type
_entity.pdbx_description
1 polymer ?
#
loop_
_entity_poly.entity_id
_entity_poly.type
_entity_poly.pdbx_seq_one_letter_code
_entity_poly.pdbx_strand_id
1 'polypeptide(L)'
;MDKVKPSYLAVSMTLKFLQNHNIPLTKVSAMCFGNVYRFNVQLQYYKRFIEAYHRKRKFAYCWTNEIAHDFFNMVELADNDYFELLKWMKDTNKLDNAVLIVMSDHGPRYSEIQNTEVGRISNLLPLMSIVIPNHIKLKYPHIDKNFKSNINTLTTTYDIFEMLKDVLNGNFEEKKSLSEVSPLPRGISLFQQIPSSRSCRDADISEHYCPCYSSKSMSKDDKRVGHSVIFLVKQINDILKM
;
A
#
# COMPACT_ATOMS: atom_id res chain seq x y z
N MET A 1 18.25 -36.86 2.97
CA MET A 1 17.65 -35.73 3.71
C MET A 1 18.73 -35.17 4.61
N ASP A 2 19.25 -33.99 4.29
CA ASP A 2 20.28 -33.36 5.13
C ASP A 2 19.67 -32.96 6.47
N LYS A 3 20.35 -33.36 7.56
CA LYS A 3 19.90 -33.09 8.93
C LYS A 3 19.80 -31.58 9.14
N VAL A 4 18.60 -31.09 9.44
CA VAL A 4 18.35 -29.71 9.86
C VAL A 4 19.20 -29.43 11.10
N LYS A 5 20.18 -28.54 11.00
CA LYS A 5 21.01 -28.13 12.14
C LYS A 5 20.32 -26.98 12.91
N PRO A 6 20.42 -26.95 14.25
CA PRO A 6 19.92 -25.85 15.05
C PRO A 6 20.48 -24.49 14.59
N SER A 7 19.61 -23.47 14.51
CA SER A 7 19.96 -22.13 14.01
C SER A 7 21.12 -21.48 14.76
N TYR A 8 21.31 -21.79 16.05
CA TYR A 8 22.42 -21.24 16.84
C TYR A 8 23.81 -21.73 16.40
N LEU A 9 23.91 -22.86 15.67
CA LEU A 9 25.17 -23.33 15.06
C LEU A 9 25.48 -22.62 13.74
N ALA A 10 24.50 -21.92 13.15
CA ALA A 10 24.68 -21.10 11.96
C ALA A 10 25.02 -19.64 12.29
N VAL A 11 24.87 -19.22 13.56
CA VAL A 11 25.12 -17.84 14.00
C VAL A 11 26.48 -17.76 14.70
N SER A 12 27.38 -16.95 14.14
CA SER A 12 28.71 -16.72 14.71
C SER A 12 28.63 -16.23 16.17
N MET A 13 29.39 -16.86 17.06
CA MET A 13 29.52 -16.44 18.47
C MET A 13 30.03 -14.99 18.57
N THR A 14 30.81 -14.54 17.60
CA THR A 14 31.29 -13.15 17.49
C THR A 14 30.13 -12.17 17.26
N LEU A 15 29.15 -12.51 16.42
CA LEU A 15 27.97 -11.65 16.18
C LEU A 15 27.10 -11.54 17.43
N LYS A 16 26.93 -12.63 18.19
CA LYS A 16 26.19 -12.60 19.46
C LYS A 16 26.89 -11.75 20.52
N PHE A 17 28.21 -11.82 20.61
CA PHE A 17 29.00 -10.99 21.53
C PHE A 17 28.77 -9.50 21.24
N LEU A 18 28.86 -9.12 19.97
CA LEU A 18 28.74 -7.73 19.54
C LEU A 18 27.30 -7.20 19.74
N GLN A 19 26.27 -8.02 19.48
CA GLN A 19 24.88 -7.68 19.80
C GLN A 19 24.65 -7.48 21.30
N ASN A 20 25.17 -8.36 22.16
CA ASN A 20 25.00 -8.28 23.61
C ASN A 20 25.69 -7.06 24.26
N HIS A 21 26.66 -6.45 23.57
CA HIS A 21 27.38 -5.28 24.05
C HIS A 21 26.95 -3.98 23.35
N ASN A 22 25.81 -4.00 22.64
CA ASN A 22 25.32 -2.86 21.84
C ASN A 22 26.36 -2.31 20.85
N ILE A 23 27.31 -3.14 20.41
CA ILE A 23 28.32 -2.73 19.44
C ILE A 23 27.67 -2.80 18.06
N PRO A 24 27.50 -1.68 17.33
CA PRO A 24 26.85 -1.68 16.04
C PRO A 24 27.63 -2.56 15.06
N LEU A 25 27.00 -3.68 14.67
CA LEU A 25 27.61 -4.70 13.84
C LEU A 25 27.74 -4.34 12.36
N THR A 26 27.25 -3.16 12.00
CA THR A 26 27.18 -2.71 10.63
C THR A 26 27.44 -1.21 10.58
N LYS A 27 28.41 -0.77 9.76
CA LYS A 27 28.39 0.55 9.12
C LYS A 27 27.27 0.60 8.08
N VAL A 28 26.05 0.30 8.47
CA VAL A 28 24.86 0.39 7.63
C VAL A 28 24.03 1.47 8.29
N SER A 29 24.04 2.66 7.69
CA SER A 29 23.11 3.72 8.06
C SER A 29 21.67 3.18 7.95
N ALA A 30 20.74 3.71 8.75
CA ALA A 30 19.33 3.37 8.65
C ALA A 30 18.79 3.49 7.21
N MET A 31 19.39 4.39 6.40
CA MET A 31 18.96 4.71 5.04
C MET A 31 19.85 4.14 3.92
N CYS A 32 21.07 3.67 4.21
CA CYS A 32 22.06 3.35 3.18
C CYS A 32 22.69 1.97 3.34
N PHE A 33 22.98 1.31 2.21
CA PHE A 33 23.95 0.22 2.12
C PHE A 33 25.30 0.80 1.66
N GLY A 34 26.25 0.93 2.57
CA GLY A 34 27.49 1.66 2.31
C GLY A 34 27.19 3.13 2.01
N ASN A 35 27.55 3.60 0.82
CA ASN A 35 27.33 4.97 0.34
C ASN A 35 26.13 5.10 -0.61
N VAL A 36 25.27 4.08 -0.73
CA VAL A 36 24.10 4.09 -1.63
C VAL A 36 22.82 3.98 -0.81
N TYR A 37 21.80 4.78 -1.11
CA TYR A 37 20.49 4.63 -0.44
C TYR A 37 19.85 3.28 -0.74
N ARG A 38 19.11 2.74 0.23
CA ARG A 38 18.48 1.42 0.12
C ARG A 38 17.45 1.37 -1.01
N PHE A 39 16.58 2.37 -1.14
CA PHE A 39 15.63 2.47 -2.25
C PHE A 39 16.32 2.50 -3.61
N ASN A 40 17.46 3.20 -3.78
CA ASN A 40 18.20 3.18 -5.04
C ASN A 40 18.62 1.76 -5.45
N VAL A 41 19.07 0.94 -4.49
CA VAL A 41 19.41 -0.47 -4.77
C VAL A 41 18.17 -1.24 -5.25
N GLN A 42 17.01 -1.01 -4.62
CA GLN A 42 15.75 -1.64 -5.03
C GLN A 42 15.32 -1.21 -6.44
N LEU A 43 15.33 0.10 -6.74
CA LEU A 43 14.96 0.63 -8.05
C LEU A 43 15.88 0.11 -9.15
N GLN A 44 17.19 0.03 -8.90
CA GLN A 44 18.15 -0.54 -9.85
C GLN A 44 17.91 -2.03 -10.09
N TYR A 45 17.59 -2.78 -9.04
CA TYR A 45 17.23 -4.20 -9.19
C TYR A 45 15.94 -4.37 -10.01
N TYR A 46 14.92 -3.55 -9.73
CA TYR A 46 13.66 -3.52 -10.47
C TYR A 46 13.88 -3.24 -11.97
N LYS A 47 14.70 -2.22 -12.28
CA LYS A 47 15.10 -1.88 -13.66
C LYS A 47 15.79 -3.06 -14.35
N ARG A 48 16.80 -3.65 -13.71
CA ARG A 48 17.54 -4.82 -14.24
C ARG A 48 16.64 -6.04 -14.45
N PHE A 49 15.68 -6.28 -13.56
CA PHE A 49 14.70 -7.36 -13.69
C PHE A 49 13.82 -7.16 -14.94
N ILE A 50 13.32 -5.94 -15.17
CA ILE A 50 12.53 -5.62 -16.36
C ILE A 50 13.33 -5.90 -17.63
N GLU A 51 14.59 -5.47 -17.68
CA GLU A 51 15.48 -5.64 -18.83
C GLU A 51 15.88 -7.09 -19.08
N ALA A 52 16.36 -7.80 -18.05
CA ALA A 52 16.82 -9.17 -18.15
C ALA A 52 15.74 -10.11 -18.71
N TYR A 53 14.48 -9.86 -18.33
CA TYR A 53 13.34 -10.68 -18.74
C TYR A 53 12.50 -10.04 -19.85
N HIS A 54 13.01 -9.10 -20.65
CA HIS A 54 12.23 -8.31 -21.62
C HIS A 54 11.31 -9.11 -22.58
N ARG A 55 11.61 -10.39 -22.87
CA ARG A 55 10.78 -11.28 -23.72
C ARG A 55 9.89 -12.26 -22.95
N LYS A 56 9.84 -12.19 -21.62
CA LYS A 56 9.02 -13.08 -20.79
C LYS A 56 7.91 -12.29 -20.12
N ARG A 57 6.72 -12.91 -20.02
CA ARG A 57 5.68 -12.46 -19.10
C ARG A 57 6.24 -12.48 -17.68
N LYS A 58 6.05 -11.40 -16.94
CA LYS A 58 6.62 -11.22 -15.61
C LYS A 58 5.67 -10.43 -14.72
N PHE A 59 5.77 -10.69 -13.43
CA PHE A 59 5.16 -9.90 -12.38
C PHE A 59 6.30 -9.38 -11.50
N ALA A 60 6.25 -8.11 -11.14
CA ALA A 60 7.24 -7.47 -10.29
C ALA A 60 6.52 -6.71 -9.19
N TYR A 61 7.01 -6.86 -7.96
CA TYR A 61 6.52 -6.17 -6.78
C TYR A 61 7.73 -5.58 -6.06
N CYS A 62 7.72 -4.26 -5.89
CA CYS A 62 8.76 -3.50 -5.20
C CYS A 62 8.11 -2.75 -4.05
N TRP A 63 8.70 -2.82 -2.86
CA TRP A 63 8.14 -2.23 -1.64
C TRP A 63 9.21 -1.42 -0.91
N THR A 64 9.12 -0.09 -1.03
CA THR A 64 10.04 0.84 -0.38
C THR A 64 9.40 1.35 0.90
N ASN A 65 10.02 1.03 2.04
CA ASN A 65 9.47 1.35 3.35
C ASN A 65 10.31 2.42 4.08
N GLU A 66 11.64 2.34 3.99
CA GLU A 66 12.52 3.10 4.89
C GLU A 66 12.39 4.62 4.75
N ILE A 67 12.12 5.13 3.55
CA ILE A 67 12.01 6.57 3.27
C ILE A 67 10.66 7.16 3.68
N ALA A 68 9.66 6.31 3.97
CA ALA A 68 8.28 6.74 4.19
C ALA A 68 7.76 6.39 5.60
N HIS A 69 8.50 5.58 6.37
CA HIS A 69 8.01 5.04 7.64
C HIS A 69 8.01 6.06 8.78
N ASP A 70 9.18 6.62 9.15
CA ASP A 70 9.32 7.40 10.39
C ASP A 70 9.14 8.91 10.20
N PHE A 71 9.55 9.43 9.04
CA PHE A 71 9.54 10.85 8.74
C PHE A 71 8.89 11.11 7.39
N PHE A 72 7.72 11.75 7.41
CA PHE A 72 6.95 12.02 6.20
C PHE A 72 7.74 12.77 5.12
N ASN A 73 8.60 13.72 5.50
CA ASN A 73 9.37 14.52 4.54
C ASN A 73 10.54 13.76 3.88
N MET A 74 10.91 12.56 4.35
CA MET A 74 12.02 11.81 3.75
C MET A 74 11.68 11.22 2.38
N VAL A 75 10.40 11.15 2.00
CA VAL A 75 10.00 10.72 0.66
C VAL A 75 10.51 11.65 -0.45
N GLU A 76 10.76 12.93 -0.15
CA GLU A 76 11.34 13.90 -1.10
C GLU A 76 12.71 13.43 -1.60
N LEU A 77 13.47 12.71 -0.78
CA LEU A 77 14.81 12.21 -1.14
C LEU A 77 14.78 11.23 -2.31
N ALA A 78 13.65 10.57 -2.58
CA ALA A 78 13.51 9.61 -3.66
C ALA A 78 12.72 10.16 -4.86
N ASP A 79 12.19 11.39 -4.80
CA ASP A 79 11.27 11.92 -5.80
C ASP A 79 11.87 11.89 -7.22
N ASN A 80 13.09 12.44 -7.36
CA ASN A 80 13.83 12.42 -8.62
C ASN A 80 14.15 11.00 -9.10
N ASP A 81 14.51 10.08 -8.20
CA ASP A 81 14.85 8.70 -8.58
C ASP A 81 13.63 7.92 -9.11
N TYR A 82 12.46 8.12 -8.49
CA TYR A 82 11.21 7.54 -8.99
C TYR A 82 10.76 8.21 -10.29
N PHE A 83 10.89 9.54 -10.42
CA PHE A 83 10.64 10.25 -11.67
C PHE A 83 11.48 9.68 -12.81
N GLU A 84 12.80 9.54 -12.62
CA GLU A 84 13.71 9.00 -13.63
C GLU A 84 13.39 7.54 -13.98
N LEU A 85 12.99 6.71 -13.01
CA LEU A 85 12.53 5.35 -13.28
C LEU A 85 11.27 5.34 -14.16
N LEU A 86 10.25 6.14 -13.80
CA LEU A 86 8.98 6.22 -14.51
C LEU A 86 9.16 6.81 -15.92
N LYS A 87 10.00 7.84 -16.04
CA LYS A 87 10.40 8.43 -17.31
C LYS A 87 11.12 7.42 -18.19
N TRP A 88 12.10 6.70 -17.66
CA TRP A 88 12.78 5.62 -18.40
C TRP A 88 11.79 4.54 -18.87
N MET A 89 10.86 4.10 -18.00
CA MET A 89 9.85 3.11 -18.38
C MET A 89 8.96 3.59 -19.53
N LYS A 90 8.58 4.87 -19.52
CA LYS A 90 7.80 5.51 -20.58
C LYS A 90 8.61 5.66 -21.87
N ASP A 91 9.76 6.31 -21.80
CA ASP A 91 10.57 6.68 -22.96
C ASP A 91 11.18 5.46 -23.67
N THR A 92 11.31 4.32 -22.98
CA THR A 92 11.78 3.06 -23.56
C THR A 92 10.66 2.05 -23.83
N ASN A 93 9.41 2.53 -23.92
CA ASN A 93 8.21 1.77 -24.28
C ASN A 93 7.94 0.54 -23.39
N LYS A 94 8.43 0.54 -22.14
CA LYS A 94 8.15 -0.56 -21.19
C LYS A 94 6.67 -0.57 -20.78
N LEU A 95 6.04 0.60 -20.75
CA LEU A 95 4.61 0.75 -20.40
C LEU A 95 3.66 0.38 -21.54
N ASP A 96 4.15 0.20 -22.77
CA ASP A 96 3.30 -0.16 -23.91
C ASP A 96 2.70 -1.56 -23.80
N ASN A 97 3.30 -2.43 -22.98
CA ASN A 97 2.87 -3.81 -22.75
C ASN A 97 2.86 -4.16 -21.25
N ALA A 98 2.69 -3.17 -20.38
CA ALA A 98 2.67 -3.38 -18.94
C ALA A 98 1.55 -2.57 -18.27
N VAL A 99 0.89 -3.19 -17.30
CA VAL A 99 0.10 -2.47 -16.30
C VAL A 99 1.04 -2.11 -15.16
N LEU A 100 1.15 -0.81 -14.85
CA LEU A 100 1.94 -0.31 -13.73
C LEU A 100 0.99 0.20 -12.65
N ILE A 101 1.23 -0.20 -11.40
CA ILE A 101 0.52 0.31 -10.23
C ILE A 101 1.56 0.92 -9.29
N VAL A 102 1.37 2.18 -8.93
CA VAL A 102 2.12 2.88 -7.88
C VAL A 102 1.14 3.17 -6.76
N MET A 103 1.37 2.58 -5.59
CA MET A 103 0.45 2.66 -4.46
C MET A 103 1.17 2.64 -3.11
N SER A 104 0.47 3.11 -2.08
CA SER A 104 0.84 2.97 -0.67
C SER A 104 -0.16 2.06 0.06
N ASP A 105 0.23 1.42 1.16
CA ASP A 105 -0.68 0.70 2.05
C ASP A 105 -1.49 1.65 2.94
N HIS A 106 -0.89 2.77 3.35
CA HIS A 106 -1.53 3.80 4.15
C HIS A 106 -0.94 5.19 3.83
N GLY A 107 -1.61 6.25 4.28
CA GLY A 107 -1.02 7.60 4.31
C GLY A 107 -0.13 7.82 5.53
N PRO A 108 0.20 9.07 5.90
CA PRO A 108 1.10 9.32 7.01
C PRO A 108 0.48 8.90 8.35
N ARG A 109 1.09 7.89 8.99
CA ARG A 109 0.68 7.35 10.30
C ARG A 109 1.54 7.84 11.46
N TYR A 110 2.70 8.42 11.18
CA TYR A 110 3.65 8.90 12.18
C TYR A 110 3.83 10.41 12.07
N SER A 111 4.52 11.00 13.05
CA SER A 111 4.73 12.45 13.22
C SER A 111 3.47 13.25 13.57
N GLU A 112 3.62 14.56 13.78
CA GLU A 112 2.53 15.46 14.17
C GLU A 112 1.39 15.54 13.14
N ILE A 113 1.62 15.18 11.89
CA ILE A 113 0.58 15.22 10.84
C ILE A 113 -0.60 14.31 11.18
N GLN A 114 -0.39 13.18 11.87
CA GLN A 114 -1.47 12.28 12.31
C GLN A 114 -2.49 12.97 13.25
N ASN A 115 -2.08 14.05 13.92
CA ASN A 115 -2.92 14.80 14.82
C ASN A 115 -3.86 15.77 14.08
N THR A 116 -3.63 16.00 12.78
CA THR A 116 -4.44 16.86 11.91
C THR A 116 -5.58 16.07 11.26
N GLU A 117 -6.66 16.77 10.86
CA GLU A 117 -7.76 16.15 10.12
C GLU A 117 -7.30 15.55 8.79
N VAL A 118 -6.47 16.28 8.04
CA VAL A 118 -5.90 15.82 6.77
C VAL A 118 -5.07 14.55 6.98
N GLY A 119 -4.18 14.51 7.98
CA GLY A 119 -3.37 13.31 8.24
C GLY A 119 -4.21 12.08 8.58
N ARG A 120 -5.29 12.24 9.37
CA ARG A 120 -6.20 11.12 9.70
C ARG A 120 -6.93 10.59 8.47
N ILE A 121 -7.42 11.47 7.61
CA ILE A 121 -8.09 11.09 6.36
C ILE A 121 -7.09 10.43 5.41
N SER A 122 -5.92 11.06 5.19
CA SER A 122 -4.88 10.53 4.31
C SER A 122 -4.35 9.18 4.78
N ASN A 123 -4.24 8.95 6.09
CA ASN A 123 -3.84 7.65 6.64
C ASN A 123 -4.76 6.51 6.16
N LEU A 124 -6.06 6.77 6.02
CA LEU A 124 -7.07 5.82 5.55
C LEU A 124 -7.25 5.81 4.02
N LEU A 125 -6.78 6.84 3.33
CA LEU A 125 -6.90 7.03 1.88
C LEU A 125 -5.51 7.15 1.23
N PRO A 126 -4.76 6.04 1.11
CA PRO A 126 -3.46 6.06 0.47
C PRO A 126 -3.56 6.40 -1.03
N LEU A 127 -2.45 6.89 -1.58
CA LEU A 127 -2.28 7.07 -3.01
C LEU A 127 -2.41 5.72 -3.74
N MET A 128 -3.14 5.74 -4.86
CA MET A 128 -3.12 4.67 -5.87
C MET A 128 -3.15 5.31 -7.26
N SER A 129 -2.15 5.00 -8.08
CA SER A 129 -2.05 5.43 -9.47
C SER A 129 -1.82 4.23 -10.37
N ILE A 130 -2.54 4.16 -11.48
CA ILE A 130 -2.54 3.01 -12.39
C ILE A 130 -2.31 3.50 -13.81
N VAL A 131 -1.36 2.86 -14.50
CA VAL A 131 -1.12 3.05 -15.93
C VAL A 131 -1.54 1.78 -16.65
N ILE A 132 -2.44 1.93 -17.62
CA ILE A 132 -2.88 0.87 -18.53
C ILE A 132 -2.31 1.17 -19.93
N PRO A 133 -1.80 0.15 -20.66
CA PRO A 133 -1.34 0.30 -22.03
C PRO A 133 -2.35 1.01 -22.94
N ASN A 134 -1.89 1.95 -23.75
CA ASN A 134 -2.77 2.74 -24.62
C ASN A 134 -3.56 1.88 -25.61
N HIS A 135 -2.96 0.82 -26.14
CA HIS A 135 -3.63 -0.08 -27.08
C HIS A 135 -4.83 -0.82 -26.43
N ILE A 136 -4.77 -1.10 -25.12
CA ILE A 136 -5.90 -1.68 -24.37
C ILE A 136 -7.02 -0.65 -24.26
N LYS A 137 -6.70 0.60 -23.86
CA LYS A 137 -7.71 1.67 -23.76
C LYS A 137 -8.36 2.00 -25.11
N LEU A 138 -7.61 1.96 -26.21
CA LEU A 138 -8.13 2.19 -27.56
C LEU A 138 -9.05 1.05 -28.03
N LYS A 139 -8.67 -0.20 -27.74
CA LYS A 139 -9.47 -1.38 -28.09
C LYS A 139 -10.71 -1.53 -27.20
N TYR A 140 -10.60 -1.13 -25.93
CA TYR A 140 -11.65 -1.24 -24.91
C TYR A 140 -11.93 0.12 -24.25
N PRO A 141 -12.63 1.04 -24.96
CA PRO A 141 -12.85 2.41 -24.47
C PRO A 141 -13.61 2.51 -23.15
N HIS A 142 -14.44 1.50 -22.82
CA HIS A 142 -15.14 1.44 -21.54
C HIS A 142 -14.18 1.39 -20.34
N ILE A 143 -12.97 0.83 -20.50
CA ILE A 143 -11.96 0.79 -19.43
C ILE A 143 -11.55 2.21 -19.03
N ASP A 144 -11.19 3.07 -19.98
CA ASP A 144 -10.79 4.47 -19.69
C ASP A 144 -11.94 5.26 -19.07
N LYS A 145 -13.17 5.07 -19.57
CA LYS A 145 -14.38 5.65 -19.01
C LYS A 145 -14.61 5.22 -17.55
N ASN A 146 -14.49 3.93 -17.27
CA ASN A 146 -14.73 3.36 -15.95
C ASN A 146 -13.66 3.79 -14.94
N PHE A 147 -12.38 3.82 -15.33
CA PHE A 147 -11.31 4.40 -14.51
C PHE A 147 -11.63 5.84 -14.11
N LYS A 148 -12.02 6.69 -15.07
CA LYS A 148 -12.39 8.09 -14.79
C LYS A 148 -13.59 8.20 -13.83
N SER A 149 -14.60 7.35 -14.00
CA SER A 149 -15.75 7.29 -13.07
C SER A 149 -15.34 6.84 -11.67
N ASN A 150 -14.39 5.91 -11.56
CA ASN A 150 -14.00 5.30 -10.29
C ASN A 150 -13.09 6.19 -9.43
N ILE A 151 -12.48 7.26 -10.00
CA ILE A 151 -11.60 8.19 -9.27
C ILE A 151 -12.26 8.74 -8.00
N ASN A 152 -13.56 9.05 -8.06
CA ASN A 152 -14.32 9.64 -6.95
C ASN A 152 -15.19 8.60 -6.20
N THR A 153 -14.89 7.32 -6.35
CA THR A 153 -15.66 6.23 -5.72
C THR A 153 -14.78 5.46 -4.74
N LEU A 154 -15.40 4.90 -3.69
CA LEU A 154 -14.70 4.06 -2.72
C LEU A 154 -14.15 2.80 -3.40
N THR A 155 -12.82 2.69 -3.45
CA THR A 155 -12.09 1.53 -3.95
C THR A 155 -11.25 0.91 -2.84
N THR A 156 -10.90 -0.36 -3.01
CA THR A 156 -10.16 -1.19 -2.06
C THR A 156 -9.15 -2.05 -2.79
N THR A 157 -8.23 -2.66 -2.06
CA THR A 157 -7.28 -3.63 -2.62
C THR A 157 -7.96 -4.88 -3.18
N TYR A 158 -9.20 -5.19 -2.78
CA TYR A 158 -10.00 -6.26 -3.39
C TYR A 158 -10.44 -5.94 -4.82
N ASP A 159 -10.64 -4.66 -5.13
CA ASP A 159 -10.96 -4.21 -6.49
C ASP A 159 -9.72 -4.32 -7.41
N ILE A 160 -8.54 -4.01 -6.86
CA ILE A 160 -7.25 -4.24 -7.52
C ILE A 160 -7.06 -5.73 -7.80
N PHE A 161 -7.36 -6.60 -6.83
CA PHE A 161 -7.26 -8.05 -7.01
C PHE A 161 -8.12 -8.55 -8.17
N GLU A 162 -9.36 -8.08 -8.28
CA GLU A 162 -10.24 -8.44 -9.40
C GLU A 162 -9.74 -7.88 -10.74
N MET A 163 -9.19 -6.66 -10.76
CA MET A 163 -8.52 -6.12 -11.95
C MET A 163 -7.30 -6.95 -12.35
N LEU A 164 -6.47 -7.37 -11.40
CA LEU A 164 -5.29 -8.20 -11.69
C LEU A 164 -5.67 -9.58 -12.24
N LYS A 165 -6.79 -10.16 -11.80
CA LYS A 165 -7.34 -11.38 -12.39
C LYS A 165 -7.75 -11.17 -13.84
N ASP A 166 -8.37 -10.03 -14.15
CA ASP A 166 -8.72 -9.68 -15.53
C ASP A 166 -7.47 -9.53 -16.41
N VAL A 167 -6.45 -8.82 -15.92
CA VAL A 167 -5.16 -8.67 -16.61
C VAL A 167 -4.49 -10.03 -16.85
N LEU A 168 -4.45 -10.90 -15.85
CA LEU A 168 -3.83 -12.23 -15.93
C LEU A 168 -4.49 -13.10 -17.01
N ASN A 169 -5.82 -13.04 -17.11
CA ASN A 169 -6.60 -13.83 -18.06
C ASN A 169 -6.77 -13.14 -19.43
N GLY A 170 -6.28 -11.90 -19.58
CA GLY A 170 -6.50 -11.11 -20.79
C GLY A 170 -7.98 -10.76 -21.01
N ASN A 171 -8.78 -10.71 -19.95
CA ASN A 171 -10.20 -10.42 -20.02
C ASN A 171 -10.46 -8.91 -19.85
N PHE A 172 -10.59 -8.21 -20.97
CA PHE A 172 -10.83 -6.77 -21.03
C PHE A 172 -12.21 -6.43 -21.59
N GLU A 173 -13.07 -7.43 -21.76
CA GLU A 173 -14.41 -7.24 -22.28
C GLU A 173 -15.31 -6.54 -21.26
N GLU A 174 -16.29 -5.79 -21.76
CA GLU A 174 -17.23 -5.09 -20.91
C GLU A 174 -18.10 -6.09 -20.13
N LYS A 175 -18.15 -5.93 -18.81
CA LYS A 175 -18.95 -6.76 -17.91
C LYS A 175 -20.29 -6.10 -17.64
N LYS A 176 -21.26 -6.91 -17.18
CA LYS A 176 -22.61 -6.43 -16.86
C LYS A 176 -22.58 -5.35 -15.77
N SER A 177 -23.45 -4.35 -15.91
CA SER A 177 -23.65 -3.31 -14.90
C SER A 177 -24.00 -3.92 -13.54
N LEU A 178 -23.46 -3.34 -12.48
CA LEU A 178 -23.76 -3.70 -11.08
C LEU A 178 -24.90 -2.88 -10.47
N SER A 179 -25.56 -2.01 -11.25
CA SER A 179 -26.62 -1.13 -10.76
C SER A 179 -27.80 -1.85 -10.09
N GLU A 180 -28.06 -3.09 -10.47
CA GLU A 180 -29.17 -3.92 -9.94
C GLU A 180 -28.69 -5.07 -9.05
N VAL A 181 -27.39 -5.13 -8.74
CA VAL A 181 -26.80 -6.23 -7.97
C VAL A 181 -26.85 -5.91 -6.48
N SER A 182 -27.48 -6.79 -5.70
CA SER A 182 -27.51 -6.72 -4.24
C SER A 182 -27.49 -8.14 -3.64
N PRO A 183 -26.57 -8.46 -2.71
CA PRO A 183 -25.48 -7.60 -2.23
C PRO A 183 -24.38 -7.39 -3.29
N LEU A 184 -23.66 -6.27 -3.20
CA LEU A 184 -22.50 -6.04 -4.05
C LEU A 184 -21.38 -7.05 -3.74
N PRO A 185 -20.60 -7.48 -4.76
CA PRO A 185 -19.39 -8.26 -4.52
C PRO A 185 -18.38 -7.47 -3.69
N ARG A 186 -17.63 -8.17 -2.83
CA ARG A 186 -16.57 -7.56 -2.00
C ARG A 186 -15.54 -6.79 -2.85
N GLY A 187 -15.09 -7.39 -3.94
CA GLY A 187 -14.19 -6.79 -4.91
C GLY A 187 -14.87 -6.66 -6.27
N ILE A 188 -14.70 -5.50 -6.91
CA ILE A 188 -15.20 -5.17 -8.23
C ILE A 188 -14.00 -4.74 -9.07
N SER A 189 -13.71 -5.44 -10.17
CA SER A 189 -12.59 -5.08 -11.04
C SER A 189 -12.65 -3.61 -11.45
N LEU A 190 -11.52 -2.91 -11.35
CA LEU A 190 -11.39 -1.49 -11.71
C LEU A 190 -11.64 -1.20 -13.21
N PHE A 191 -11.71 -2.24 -14.05
CA PHE A 191 -12.15 -2.12 -15.44
C PHE A 191 -13.68 -1.97 -15.58
N GLN A 192 -14.44 -2.22 -14.51
CA GLN A 192 -15.88 -1.99 -14.42
C GLN A 192 -16.16 -0.68 -13.68
N GLN A 193 -17.34 -0.11 -13.94
CA GLN A 193 -17.84 1.00 -13.14
C GLN A 193 -18.22 0.50 -11.75
N ILE A 194 -17.61 1.06 -10.71
CA ILE A 194 -17.99 0.80 -9.32
C ILE A 194 -19.17 1.71 -8.98
N PRO A 195 -20.26 1.20 -8.37
CA PRO A 195 -21.40 2.02 -7.97
C PRO A 195 -20.97 3.15 -7.04
N SER A 196 -21.34 4.40 -7.34
CA SER A 196 -21.06 5.56 -6.50
C SER A 196 -21.74 5.50 -5.13
N SER A 197 -22.79 4.69 -5.01
CA SER A 197 -23.50 4.40 -3.77
C SER A 197 -22.80 3.37 -2.87
N ARG A 198 -21.68 2.77 -3.31
CA ARG A 198 -20.96 1.75 -2.53
C ARG A 198 -20.50 2.33 -1.20
N SER A 199 -20.98 1.73 -0.11
CA SER A 199 -20.61 2.09 1.25
C SER A 199 -19.41 1.28 1.75
N CYS A 200 -18.80 1.72 2.86
CA CYS A 200 -17.80 0.93 3.58
C CYS A 200 -18.32 -0.46 3.96
N ARG A 201 -19.62 -0.60 4.28
CA ARG A 201 -20.24 -1.89 4.59
C ARG A 201 -20.30 -2.80 3.37
N ASP A 202 -20.66 -2.28 2.21
CA ASP A 202 -20.68 -3.04 0.95
C ASP A 202 -19.26 -3.51 0.56
N ALA A 203 -18.25 -2.70 0.90
CA ALA A 203 -16.84 -3.00 0.71
C ALA A 203 -16.21 -3.87 1.81
N ASP A 204 -16.99 -4.31 2.82
CA ASP A 204 -16.49 -5.08 3.98
C ASP A 204 -15.35 -4.37 4.75
N ILE A 205 -15.42 -3.03 4.82
CA ILE A 205 -14.52 -2.19 5.59
C ILE A 205 -15.13 -2.00 6.98
N SER A 206 -14.38 -2.39 8.02
CA SER A 206 -14.78 -2.17 9.42
C SER A 206 -15.01 -0.67 9.70
N GLU A 207 -15.95 -0.38 10.59
CA GLU A 207 -16.33 0.98 10.98
C GLU A 207 -15.12 1.85 11.34
N HIS A 208 -14.15 1.27 12.04
CA HIS A 208 -12.93 1.96 12.47
C HIS A 208 -12.03 2.44 11.31
N TYR A 209 -12.09 1.78 10.15
CA TYR A 209 -11.27 2.08 8.98
C TYR A 209 -12.04 2.81 7.87
N CYS A 210 -13.32 3.11 8.09
CA CYS A 210 -14.11 3.83 7.10
C CYS A 210 -13.70 5.33 7.11
N PRO A 211 -13.28 5.91 5.99
CA PRO A 211 -12.80 7.30 5.95
C PRO A 211 -13.94 8.33 6.04
N CYS A 212 -15.20 7.89 6.01
CA CYS A 212 -16.38 8.75 6.05
C CYS A 212 -16.70 9.34 7.44
N TYR A 213 -15.93 9.00 8.48
CA TYR A 213 -16.14 9.49 9.85
C TYR A 213 -15.49 10.84 10.11
N SER A 214 -16.24 11.75 10.71
CA SER A 214 -15.72 12.98 11.30
C SER A 214 -15.65 12.87 12.82
N SER A 215 -14.57 13.37 13.41
CA SER A 215 -14.43 13.43 14.87
C SER A 215 -15.07 14.70 15.40
N LYS A 216 -15.91 14.59 16.45
CA LYS A 216 -16.47 15.75 17.15
C LYS A 216 -15.77 15.90 18.51
N SER A 217 -15.27 17.11 18.79
CA SER A 217 -14.76 17.43 20.12
C SER A 217 -15.88 17.28 21.17
N MET A 218 -15.57 16.64 22.29
CA MET A 218 -16.49 16.41 23.40
C MET A 218 -15.96 17.07 24.67
N SER A 219 -16.84 17.66 25.47
CA SER A 219 -16.45 18.21 26.78
C SER A 219 -15.96 17.10 27.69
N LYS A 220 -14.94 17.40 28.51
CA LYS A 220 -14.46 16.49 29.57
C LYS A 220 -15.55 16.19 30.61
N ASP A 221 -16.50 17.10 30.77
CA ASP A 221 -17.63 16.95 31.70
C ASP A 221 -18.80 16.13 31.12
N ASP A 222 -18.71 15.69 29.85
CA ASP A 222 -19.73 14.84 29.25
C ASP A 222 -19.74 13.47 29.95
N LYS A 223 -20.92 13.07 30.44
CA LYS A 223 -21.10 11.79 31.15
C LYS A 223 -20.58 10.58 30.37
N ARG A 224 -20.66 10.62 29.03
CA ARG A 224 -20.16 9.55 28.15
C ARG A 224 -18.64 9.42 28.23
N VAL A 225 -17.92 10.54 28.36
CA VAL A 225 -16.46 10.55 28.55
C VAL A 225 -16.12 9.90 29.89
N GLY A 226 -16.81 10.31 30.97
CA GLY A 226 -16.63 9.70 32.30
C GLY A 226 -16.88 8.19 32.32
N HIS A 227 -18.00 7.73 31.74
CA HIS A 227 -18.31 6.30 31.64
C HIS A 227 -17.26 5.53 30.84
N SER A 228 -16.77 6.08 29.73
CA SER A 228 -15.77 5.44 28.88
C SER A 228 -14.43 5.29 29.60
N VAL A 229 -14.00 6.31 30.35
CA VAL A 229 -12.77 6.27 31.16
C VAL A 229 -12.89 5.24 32.27
N ILE A 230 -14.01 5.20 32.99
CA ILE A 230 -14.24 4.21 34.06
C ILE A 230 -14.19 2.79 33.50
N PHE A 231 -14.86 2.55 32.36
CA PHE A 231 -14.84 1.26 31.69
C PHE A 231 -13.41 0.85 31.30
N LEU A 232 -12.66 1.76 30.65
CA LEU A 232 -11.29 1.49 30.22
C LEU A 232 -10.36 1.17 31.40
N VAL A 233 -10.38 1.98 32.45
CA VAL A 233 -9.56 1.78 33.66
C VAL A 233 -9.92 0.44 34.32
N LYS A 234 -11.20 0.08 34.36
CA LYS A 234 -11.64 -1.23 34.87
C LYS A 234 -11.04 -2.37 34.05
N GLN A 235 -11.14 -2.32 32.71
CA GLN A 235 -10.56 -3.36 31.83
C GLN A 235 -9.05 -3.50 32.01
N ILE A 236 -8.32 -2.37 32.11
CA ILE A 236 -6.87 -2.38 32.35
C ILE A 236 -6.57 -3.04 33.71
N ASN A 237 -7.27 -2.66 34.77
CA ASN A 237 -7.08 -3.23 36.10
C ASN A 237 -7.40 -4.73 36.15
N ASP A 238 -8.40 -5.19 35.41
CA ASP A 238 -8.76 -6.61 35.35
C ASP A 238 -7.66 -7.41 34.63
N ILE A 239 -7.03 -6.85 33.58
CA ILE A 239 -5.88 -7.45 32.88
C ILE A 239 -4.63 -7.50 33.79
N LEU A 240 -4.35 -6.43 34.53
CA LEU A 240 -3.17 -6.31 35.39
C LEU A 240 -3.25 -7.15 36.69
N LYS A 241 -4.43 -7.68 37.01
CA LYS A 241 -4.64 -8.58 38.15
C LYS A 241 -4.39 -10.05 37.81
N MET A 242 -4.06 -10.37 36.56
CA MET A 242 -3.50 -11.68 36.17
C MET A 242 -2.03 -11.78 36.55
#